data_AF-A0A3E2XGR9-F1
#
_entry.id   AF-A0A3E2XGR9-F1
#
_cell.length_a   1.000
_cell.length_b   1.000
_cell.length_c   1.000
_cell.angle_alpha   90.00
_cell.angle_beta   90.00
_cell.angle_gamma   90.00
#
_symmetry.space_group_name_H-M   'P 1'
#
loop_
_entity.id
_entity.type
_entity.pdbx_description
1 polymer ?
#
loop_
_entity_poly.entity_id
_entity_poly.type
_entity_poly.pdbx_seq_one_letter_code
_entity_poly.pdbx_strand_id
1 'polypeptide(L)'
;MNDYEALLHQAKRLEALQEIRNLMGRYSYLHSAFRNKEYAELWAKRDDDRLVMPFGKFVGWEAVRHCYVDLHGDRSNPADLDELRGLMMIHLMNTEIIEVAADGKTAKGVWLSPGTETAPQTGKEKGAWCWGKYEVEFIKEDGIWKFWHMILYPLFLSPYNRSWGQPAPEKMLGQIQLEDPMCQPLDAPMWEYGPDAEYPYDEPAMPDPYDHYKGL
;
A
#
# COMPACT_ATOMS: atom_id res chain seq x y z
N MET A 1 16.17 -10.49 -32.06
CA MET A 1 15.69 -9.12 -31.89
C MET A 1 16.67 -8.22 -32.60
N ASN A 2 16.23 -7.40 -33.54
CA ASN A 2 17.12 -6.39 -34.14
C ASN A 2 17.25 -5.18 -33.20
N ASP A 3 18.22 -4.29 -33.44
CA ASP A 3 18.47 -3.13 -32.57
C ASP A 3 17.23 -2.25 -32.39
N TYR A 4 16.39 -2.12 -33.43
CA TYR A 4 15.15 -1.35 -33.36
C TYR A 4 14.13 -1.98 -32.40
N GLU A 5 13.92 -3.29 -32.48
CA GLU A 5 13.02 -4.02 -31.58
C GLU A 5 13.53 -3.97 -30.13
N ALA A 6 14.84 -4.04 -29.91
CA ALA A 6 15.45 -3.94 -28.59
C ALA A 6 15.25 -2.54 -27.98
N LEU A 7 15.48 -1.50 -28.77
CA LEU A 7 15.25 -0.11 -28.35
C LEU A 7 13.77 0.17 -28.09
N LEU A 8 12.87 -0.31 -28.95
CA LEU A 8 11.42 -0.15 -28.74
C LEU A 8 10.96 -0.89 -27.47
N HIS A 9 11.50 -2.07 -27.21
CA HIS A 9 11.21 -2.81 -25.99
C HIS A 9 11.70 -2.09 -24.74
N GLN A 10 12.93 -1.55 -24.77
CA GLN A 10 13.47 -0.73 -23.69
C GLN A 10 12.63 0.54 -23.47
N ALA A 11 12.20 1.21 -24.53
CA ALA A 11 11.33 2.39 -24.44
C ALA A 11 10.00 2.05 -23.75
N LYS A 12 9.36 0.93 -24.10
CA LYS A 12 8.12 0.48 -23.45
C LYS A 12 8.30 0.18 -21.95
N ARG A 13 9.46 -0.35 -21.55
CA ARG A 13 9.79 -0.55 -20.13
C ARG A 13 9.96 0.78 -19.40
N LEU A 14 10.59 1.78 -20.03
CA LEU A 14 10.72 3.12 -19.46
C LEU A 14 9.35 3.83 -19.35
N GLU A 15 8.49 3.68 -20.34
CA GLU A 15 7.10 4.17 -20.29
C GLU A 15 6.34 3.52 -19.14
N ALA A 16 6.47 2.20 -18.96
CA ALA A 16 5.85 1.48 -17.85
C ALA A 16 6.28 2.04 -16.49
N LEU A 17 7.55 2.40 -16.29
CA LEU A 17 8.00 3.04 -15.05
C LEU A 17 7.23 4.36 -14.79
N GLN A 18 7.00 5.18 -15.81
CA GLN A 18 6.23 6.42 -15.65
C GLN A 18 4.74 6.17 -15.40
N GLU A 19 4.16 5.17 -16.06
CA GLU A 19 2.77 4.74 -15.82
C GLU A 19 2.58 4.27 -14.38
N ILE A 20 3.50 3.46 -13.86
CA ILE A 20 3.48 2.95 -12.49
C ILE A 20 3.69 4.07 -11.46
N ARG A 21 4.63 5.00 -11.70
CA ARG A 21 4.79 6.20 -10.86
C ARG A 21 3.50 6.99 -10.75
N ASN A 22 2.83 7.22 -11.89
CA ASN A 22 1.54 7.90 -11.91
C ASN A 22 0.45 7.10 -11.20
N LEU A 23 0.46 5.77 -11.30
CA LEU A 23 -0.48 4.89 -10.60
C LEU A 23 -0.33 4.99 -9.08
N MET A 24 0.89 4.92 -8.55
CA MET A 24 1.18 5.13 -7.12
C MET A 24 0.90 6.57 -6.66
N GLY A 25 1.14 7.56 -7.53
CA GLY A 25 0.73 8.94 -7.26
C GLY A 25 -0.78 9.06 -7.12
N ARG A 26 -1.56 8.46 -8.03
CA ARG A 26 -3.03 8.43 -7.95
C ARG A 26 -3.50 7.74 -6.67
N TYR A 27 -2.89 6.62 -6.30
CA TYR A 27 -3.15 5.94 -5.03
C TYR A 27 -3.04 6.91 -3.85
N SER A 28 -1.91 7.63 -3.73
CA SER A 28 -1.68 8.55 -2.61
C SER A 28 -2.69 9.70 -2.58
N TYR A 29 -2.97 10.31 -3.74
CA TYR A 29 -3.94 11.41 -3.85
C TYR A 29 -5.38 10.98 -3.58
N LEU A 30 -5.81 9.82 -4.07
CA LEU A 30 -7.18 9.33 -3.89
C LEU A 30 -7.42 8.89 -2.45
N HIS A 31 -6.45 8.19 -1.84
CA HIS A 31 -6.49 7.79 -0.44
C HIS A 31 -6.62 9.00 0.49
N SER A 32 -5.76 10.01 0.30
CA SER A 32 -5.80 11.24 1.13
C SER A 32 -7.09 12.04 0.99
N ALA A 33 -7.85 11.79 -0.09
CA ALA A 33 -9.11 12.45 -0.37
C ALA A 33 -10.34 11.60 -0.02
N PHE A 34 -10.17 10.39 0.54
CA PHE A 34 -11.25 9.41 0.76
C PHE A 34 -12.05 9.09 -0.51
N ARG A 35 -11.41 9.08 -1.68
CA ARG A 35 -12.00 8.70 -2.98
C ARG A 35 -11.83 7.20 -3.21
N ASN A 36 -12.21 6.41 -2.22
CA ASN A 36 -11.87 5.00 -2.11
C ASN A 36 -12.54 4.14 -3.20
N LYS A 37 -13.69 4.54 -3.75
CA LYS A 37 -14.30 3.89 -4.92
C LYS A 37 -13.41 3.98 -6.16
N GLU A 38 -12.86 5.17 -6.44
CA GLU A 38 -11.96 5.38 -7.58
C GLU A 38 -10.60 4.75 -7.36
N TYR A 39 -10.16 4.73 -6.10
CA TYR A 39 -8.94 4.06 -5.68
C TYR A 39 -9.04 2.54 -5.92
N ALA A 40 -10.19 1.94 -5.60
CA ALA A 40 -10.41 0.52 -5.82
C ALA A 40 -10.32 0.17 -7.32
N GLU A 41 -10.77 1.04 -8.23
CA GLU A 41 -10.68 0.84 -9.69
C GLU A 41 -9.25 0.74 -10.25
N LEU A 42 -8.24 1.07 -9.44
CA LEU A 42 -6.82 0.94 -9.78
C LEU A 42 -6.30 -0.51 -9.71
N TRP A 43 -7.06 -1.43 -9.11
CA TRP A 43 -6.71 -2.85 -8.99
C TRP A 43 -7.08 -3.66 -10.24
N ALA A 44 -6.44 -4.82 -10.39
CA ALA A 44 -6.64 -5.73 -11.51
C ALA A 44 -8.01 -6.42 -11.49
N LYS A 45 -8.65 -6.47 -10.31
CA LYS A 45 -9.96 -7.08 -10.09
C LYS A 45 -9.96 -8.60 -10.22
N ARG A 46 -8.93 -9.22 -9.65
CA ARG A 46 -8.65 -10.66 -9.75
C ARG A 46 -8.97 -11.40 -8.46
N ASP A 47 -9.24 -12.69 -8.56
CA ASP A 47 -9.44 -13.57 -7.39
C ASP A 47 -8.16 -13.77 -6.59
N ASP A 48 -7.00 -13.53 -7.21
CA ASP A 48 -5.68 -13.59 -6.58
C ASP A 48 -5.16 -12.22 -6.12
N ASP A 49 -5.91 -11.11 -6.29
CA ASP A 49 -5.52 -9.81 -5.74
C ASP A 49 -5.29 -9.92 -4.22
N ARG A 50 -4.26 -9.24 -3.71
CA ARG A 50 -3.91 -9.36 -2.28
C ARG A 50 -3.52 -8.02 -1.69
N LEU A 51 -4.12 -7.70 -0.55
CA LEU A 51 -3.76 -6.58 0.28
C LEU A 51 -3.42 -7.06 1.69
N VAL A 52 -2.22 -6.73 2.18
CA VAL A 52 -1.80 -7.05 3.53
C VAL A 52 -1.51 -5.75 4.27
N MET A 53 -2.23 -5.53 5.36
CA MET A 53 -2.11 -4.38 6.25
C MET A 53 -1.72 -4.86 7.65
N PRO A 54 -1.25 -3.96 8.54
CA PRO A 54 -0.92 -4.32 9.93
C PRO A 54 -2.04 -5.05 10.69
N PHE A 55 -3.30 -4.80 10.33
CA PHE A 55 -4.48 -5.38 10.96
C PHE A 55 -5.04 -6.64 10.26
N GLY A 56 -4.41 -7.13 9.19
CA GLY A 56 -4.82 -8.37 8.53
C GLY A 56 -4.66 -8.39 7.01
N LYS A 57 -5.13 -9.46 6.40
CA LYS A 57 -4.95 -9.79 4.97
C LYS A 57 -6.29 -9.92 4.26
N PHE A 58 -6.43 -9.27 3.11
CA PHE A 58 -7.60 -9.36 2.22
C PHE A 58 -7.15 -10.03 0.92
N VAL A 59 -7.84 -11.12 0.55
CA VAL A 59 -7.52 -11.93 -0.63
C VAL A 59 -8.71 -11.95 -1.57
N GLY A 60 -8.44 -11.72 -2.85
CA GLY A 60 -9.42 -11.48 -3.89
C GLY A 60 -9.85 -10.02 -3.93
N TRP A 61 -10.14 -9.55 -5.14
CA TRP A 61 -10.59 -8.18 -5.41
C TRP A 61 -11.74 -7.73 -4.53
N GLU A 62 -12.70 -8.61 -4.28
CA GLU A 62 -13.89 -8.26 -3.51
C GLU A 62 -13.55 -7.91 -2.06
N ALA A 63 -12.65 -8.67 -1.42
CA ALA A 63 -12.12 -8.38 -0.09
C ALA A 63 -11.27 -7.09 -0.09
N VAL A 64 -10.45 -6.88 -1.13
CA VAL A 64 -9.66 -5.65 -1.27
C VAL A 64 -10.56 -4.41 -1.40
N ARG A 65 -11.59 -4.47 -2.24
CA ARG A 65 -12.60 -3.40 -2.38
C ARG A 65 -13.35 -3.20 -1.07
N HIS A 66 -13.73 -4.27 -0.37
CA HIS A 66 -14.38 -4.19 0.93
C HIS A 66 -13.53 -3.42 1.94
N CYS A 67 -12.23 -3.74 2.04
CA CYS A 67 -11.28 -2.99 2.86
C CYS A 67 -11.30 -1.50 2.52
N TYR A 68 -11.08 -1.12 1.26
CA TYR A 68 -10.94 0.29 0.91
C TYR A 68 -12.25 1.07 0.99
N VAL A 69 -13.37 0.48 0.57
CA VAL A 69 -14.61 1.23 0.38
C VAL A 69 -15.55 1.09 1.57
N ASP A 70 -15.76 -0.13 2.06
CA ASP A 70 -16.79 -0.40 3.06
C ASP A 70 -16.26 -0.14 4.47
N LEU A 71 -15.01 -0.55 4.77
CA LEU A 71 -14.40 -0.34 6.08
C LEU A 71 -13.87 1.09 6.28
N HIS A 72 -13.33 1.72 5.23
CA HIS A 72 -12.78 3.08 5.32
C HIS A 72 -13.73 4.17 4.81
N GLY A 73 -14.90 3.80 4.28
CA GLY A 73 -15.89 4.71 3.72
C GLY A 73 -15.45 5.38 2.41
N ASP A 74 -16.35 6.15 1.80
CA ASP A 74 -16.03 6.94 0.61
C ASP A 74 -16.70 8.31 0.65
N ARG A 75 -15.97 9.37 0.31
CA ARG A 75 -16.47 10.75 0.38
C ARG A 75 -17.67 11.04 -0.51
N SER A 76 -17.92 10.21 -1.53
CA SER A 76 -19.11 10.34 -2.39
C SER A 76 -20.36 9.73 -1.77
N ASN A 77 -20.23 8.95 -0.70
CA ASN A 77 -21.33 8.34 0.02
C ASN A 77 -21.79 9.27 1.16
N PRO A 78 -23.03 9.82 1.11
CA PRO A 78 -23.52 10.71 2.16
C PRO A 78 -23.54 10.09 3.57
N ALA A 79 -23.69 8.76 3.67
CA ALA A 79 -23.70 8.05 4.95
C ALA A 79 -22.34 8.09 5.67
N ASP A 80 -21.24 8.25 4.93
CA ASP A 80 -19.89 8.19 5.49
C ASP A 80 -19.38 9.59 5.90
N LEU A 81 -20.04 10.67 5.44
CA LEU A 81 -19.52 12.04 5.56
C LEU A 81 -19.28 12.49 7.00
N ASP A 82 -20.15 12.10 7.93
CA ASP A 82 -20.00 12.48 9.34
C ASP A 82 -18.82 11.75 9.99
N GLU A 83 -18.54 10.50 9.62
CA GLU A 83 -17.37 9.74 10.06
C GLU A 83 -16.08 10.20 9.39
N LEU A 84 -16.13 10.62 8.12
CA LEU A 84 -14.97 11.15 7.41
C LEU A 84 -14.61 12.59 7.83
N ARG A 85 -15.57 13.39 8.32
CA ARG A 85 -15.33 14.81 8.65
C ARG A 85 -14.23 14.98 9.68
N GLY A 86 -13.11 15.60 9.31
CA GLY A 86 -11.96 15.85 10.19
C GLY A 86 -10.92 14.74 10.20
N LEU A 87 -11.14 13.64 9.45
CA LEU A 87 -10.10 12.66 9.20
C LEU A 87 -9.10 13.20 8.17
N MET A 88 -7.83 12.88 8.39
CA MET A 88 -6.73 13.12 7.46
C MET A 88 -5.86 11.88 7.47
N MET A 89 -5.49 11.38 6.29
CA MET A 89 -4.60 10.23 6.11
C MET A 89 -3.70 10.52 4.92
N ILE A 90 -2.44 10.89 5.16
CA ILE A 90 -1.50 11.26 4.10
C ILE A 90 -0.31 10.30 4.17
N HIS A 91 -0.05 9.62 3.07
CA HIS A 91 1.10 8.73 2.89
C HIS A 91 1.86 9.14 1.63
N LEU A 92 3.11 9.56 1.78
CA LEU A 92 3.94 10.00 0.66
C LEU A 92 4.58 8.80 -0.04
N MET A 93 4.59 8.81 -1.38
CA MET A 93 5.06 7.71 -2.24
C MET A 93 6.15 8.18 -3.22
N ASN A 94 7.18 8.86 -2.71
CA ASN A 94 8.21 9.56 -3.51
C ASN A 94 9.63 9.00 -3.35
N THR A 95 9.75 7.77 -2.89
CA THR A 95 11.00 7.04 -2.59
C THR A 95 11.06 5.73 -3.40
N GLU A 96 10.60 5.78 -4.65
CA GLU A 96 10.36 4.57 -5.43
C GLU A 96 11.64 3.86 -5.87
N ILE A 97 11.65 2.53 -5.73
CA ILE A 97 12.49 1.63 -6.50
C ILE A 97 11.53 0.70 -7.25
N ILE A 98 11.56 0.72 -8.58
CA ILE A 98 10.63 -0.05 -9.42
C ILE A 98 11.44 -0.86 -10.44
N GLU A 99 11.18 -2.16 -10.50
CA GLU A 99 11.67 -3.05 -11.55
C GLU A 99 10.51 -3.58 -12.38
N VAL A 100 10.55 -3.32 -13.68
CA VAL A 100 9.61 -3.91 -14.64
C VAL A 100 10.19 -5.23 -15.12
N ALA A 101 9.39 -6.29 -15.21
CA ALA A 101 9.83 -7.60 -15.73
C ALA A 101 10.34 -7.50 -17.18
N ALA A 102 11.31 -8.32 -17.58
CA ALA A 102 11.86 -8.32 -18.95
C ALA A 102 10.77 -8.53 -20.02
N ASP A 103 9.68 -9.23 -19.72
CA ASP A 103 8.54 -9.37 -20.64
C ASP A 103 7.63 -8.13 -20.74
N GLY A 104 7.81 -7.14 -19.85
CA GLY A 104 7.04 -5.91 -19.78
C GLY A 104 5.60 -6.07 -19.28
N LYS A 105 5.25 -7.20 -18.65
CA LYS A 105 3.87 -7.54 -18.24
C LYS A 105 3.61 -7.41 -16.74
N THR A 106 4.65 -7.46 -15.93
CA THR A 106 4.56 -7.26 -14.47
C THR A 106 5.64 -6.29 -14.01
N ALA A 107 5.48 -5.74 -12.82
CA ALA A 107 6.52 -4.97 -12.15
C ALA A 107 6.45 -5.19 -10.65
N LYS A 108 7.58 -4.98 -9.97
CA LYS A 108 7.65 -4.90 -8.51
C LYS A 108 8.18 -3.54 -8.11
N GLY A 109 7.66 -2.98 -7.03
CA GLY A 109 8.18 -1.74 -6.49
C GLY A 109 8.16 -1.72 -4.97
N VAL A 110 9.06 -0.91 -4.42
CA VAL A 110 9.14 -0.64 -2.99
C VAL A 110 9.25 0.85 -2.70
N TRP A 111 8.69 1.27 -1.57
CA TRP A 111 8.69 2.67 -1.10
C TRP A 111 8.94 2.75 0.39
N LEU A 112 9.68 3.78 0.82
CA LEU A 112 9.66 4.31 2.19
C LEU A 112 8.60 5.41 2.28
N SER A 113 7.57 5.22 3.09
CA SER A 113 6.43 6.13 3.15
C SER A 113 6.35 6.85 4.50
N PRO A 114 6.82 8.10 4.58
CA PRO A 114 6.47 8.97 5.69
C PRO A 114 5.01 9.43 5.55
N GLY A 115 4.29 9.43 6.66
CA GLY A 115 2.88 9.77 6.69
C GLY A 115 2.44 10.51 7.95
N THR A 116 1.29 11.15 7.82
CA THR A 116 0.59 11.83 8.90
C THR A 116 -0.89 11.51 8.82
N GLU A 117 -1.47 11.20 9.97
CA GLU A 117 -2.88 10.84 10.05
C GLU A 117 -3.52 11.34 11.34
N THR A 118 -4.85 11.32 11.41
CA THR A 118 -5.62 11.59 12.64
C THR A 118 -6.10 10.31 13.34
N ALA A 119 -5.37 9.21 13.13
CA ALA A 119 -5.48 7.93 13.83
C ALA A 119 -4.15 7.66 14.57
N PRO A 120 -4.15 7.17 15.82
CA PRO A 120 -4.40 5.75 16.08
C PRO A 120 -5.46 5.55 17.17
N GLN A 121 -5.98 6.65 17.72
CA GLN A 121 -6.93 6.65 18.83
C GLN A 121 -8.28 7.11 18.31
N THR A 122 -9.35 6.66 18.96
CA THR A 122 -10.67 7.25 18.76
C THR A 122 -10.61 8.75 19.05
N GLY A 123 -10.96 9.57 18.06
CA GLY A 123 -10.95 11.03 18.14
C GLY A 123 -10.14 11.67 17.01
N LYS A 124 -10.83 12.44 16.16
CA LYS A 124 -10.26 13.04 14.93
C LYS A 124 -9.33 14.22 15.20
N GLU A 125 -9.29 14.69 16.45
CA GLU A 125 -8.39 15.73 16.93
C GLU A 125 -6.97 15.23 17.21
N LYS A 126 -6.74 13.91 17.17
CA LYS A 126 -5.49 13.29 17.60
C LYS A 126 -4.59 12.93 16.41
N GLY A 127 -3.75 13.89 16.04
CA GLY A 127 -2.73 13.66 15.00
C GLY A 127 -1.66 12.64 15.39
N ALA A 128 -1.12 11.95 14.40
CA ALA A 128 -0.05 10.98 14.53
C ALA A 128 0.93 11.04 13.36
N TRP A 129 2.15 10.60 13.66
CA TRP A 129 3.12 10.19 12.68
C TRP A 129 2.92 8.71 12.38
N CYS A 130 2.79 8.37 11.11
CA CYS A 130 2.70 7.00 10.63
C CYS A 130 3.79 6.80 9.59
N TRP A 131 4.69 5.86 9.82
CA TRP A 131 5.73 5.52 8.85
C TRP A 131 5.63 4.04 8.54
N GLY A 132 5.86 3.71 7.28
CA GLY A 132 5.90 2.33 6.83
C GLY A 132 6.66 2.19 5.52
N LYS A 133 6.75 0.95 5.06
CA LYS A 133 7.29 0.60 3.75
C LYS A 133 6.21 -0.12 2.96
N TYR A 134 6.16 0.14 1.66
CA TYR A 134 5.23 -0.55 0.77
C TYR A 134 6.01 -1.49 -0.13
N GLU A 135 5.50 -2.70 -0.28
CA GLU A 135 5.84 -3.60 -1.39
C GLU A 135 4.61 -3.72 -2.27
N VAL A 136 4.79 -3.48 -3.56
CA VAL A 136 3.69 -3.50 -4.52
C VAL A 136 4.09 -4.27 -5.75
N GLU A 137 3.26 -5.23 -6.13
CA GLU A 137 3.34 -5.93 -7.39
C GLU A 137 2.25 -5.40 -8.33
N PHE A 138 2.63 -5.19 -9.58
CA PHE A 138 1.79 -4.63 -10.64
C PHE A 138 1.64 -5.63 -11.78
N ILE A 139 0.49 -5.59 -12.42
CA ILE A 139 0.20 -6.38 -13.61
C ILE A 139 -0.33 -5.47 -14.72
N LYS A 140 0.06 -5.75 -15.97
CA LYS A 140 -0.43 -5.03 -17.15
C LYS A 140 -1.52 -5.86 -17.84
N GLU A 141 -2.76 -5.40 -17.73
CA GLU A 141 -3.93 -6.02 -18.37
C GLU A 141 -4.54 -5.05 -19.40
N ASP A 142 -4.78 -5.54 -20.61
CA ASP A 142 -5.29 -4.74 -21.74
C ASP A 142 -4.52 -3.43 -21.99
N GLY A 143 -3.20 -3.48 -21.76
CA GLY A 143 -2.31 -2.34 -21.94
C GLY A 143 -2.29 -1.34 -20.78
N ILE A 144 -3.01 -1.60 -19.69
CA ILE A 144 -3.13 -0.72 -18.52
C ILE A 144 -2.47 -1.39 -17.30
N TRP A 145 -1.61 -0.64 -16.61
CA TRP A 145 -1.04 -1.10 -15.34
C TRP A 145 -2.03 -0.99 -14.20
N LYS A 146 -2.06 -2.02 -13.36
CA LYS A 146 -2.96 -2.19 -12.23
C LYS A 146 -2.22 -2.69 -10.99
N PHE A 147 -2.75 -2.41 -9.81
CA PHE A 147 -2.34 -3.08 -8.58
C PHE A 147 -2.74 -4.55 -8.61
N TRP A 148 -1.87 -5.41 -8.12
CA TRP A 148 -2.12 -6.84 -8.01
C TRP A 148 -1.91 -7.35 -6.59
N HIS A 149 -0.72 -7.14 -6.03
CA HIS A 149 -0.44 -7.46 -4.63
C HIS A 149 0.18 -6.26 -3.93
N MET A 150 -0.19 -6.02 -2.68
CA MET A 150 0.34 -4.93 -1.88
C MET A 150 0.50 -5.35 -0.42
N ILE A 151 1.63 -4.99 0.17
CA ILE A 151 1.93 -5.18 1.59
C ILE A 151 2.38 -3.84 2.15
N LEU A 152 1.74 -3.40 3.23
CA LEU A 152 2.22 -2.32 4.08
C LEU A 152 2.96 -2.93 5.27
N TYR A 153 4.26 -2.69 5.33
CA TYR A 153 5.12 -3.00 6.47
C TYR A 153 5.15 -1.78 7.40
N PRO A 154 4.55 -1.84 8.61
CA PRO A 154 4.59 -0.73 9.54
C PRO A 154 6.01 -0.53 10.06
N LEU A 155 6.46 0.73 10.13
CA LEU A 155 7.71 1.08 10.80
C LEU A 155 7.40 1.60 12.20
N PHE A 156 6.53 2.59 12.31
CA PHE A 156 5.97 3.04 13.59
C PHE A 156 4.67 3.81 13.38
N LEU A 157 3.84 3.81 14.42
CA LEU A 157 2.69 4.68 14.57
C LEU A 157 2.73 5.35 15.94
N SER A 158 2.86 6.69 15.98
CA SER A 158 3.04 7.43 17.22
C SER A 158 2.23 8.74 17.23
N PRO A 159 1.59 9.12 18.35
CA PRO A 159 0.93 10.42 18.45
C PRO A 159 1.94 11.53 18.18
N TYR A 160 1.48 12.64 17.58
CA TYR A 160 2.38 13.70 17.11
C TYR A 160 3.25 14.30 18.23
N ASN A 161 2.77 14.25 19.48
CA ASN A 161 3.39 14.81 20.68
C ASN A 161 4.23 13.79 21.48
N ARG A 162 4.48 12.60 20.92
CA ARG A 162 5.27 11.55 21.55
C ARG A 162 6.42 11.13 20.65
N SER A 163 7.56 10.81 21.28
CA SER A 163 8.69 10.23 20.57
C SER A 163 8.33 8.85 20.00
N TRP A 164 8.58 8.69 18.70
CA TRP A 164 8.41 7.43 17.96
C TRP A 164 9.43 6.35 18.34
N GLY A 165 10.49 6.70 19.08
CA GLY A 165 11.46 5.72 19.62
C GLY A 165 11.02 5.04 20.92
N GLN A 166 9.82 5.36 21.43
CA GLN A 166 9.24 4.69 22.59
C GLN A 166 8.21 3.65 22.14
N PRO A 167 8.05 2.51 22.85
CA PRO A 167 7.10 1.47 22.48
C PRO A 167 5.69 2.05 22.32
N ALA A 168 4.97 1.76 21.24
CA ALA A 168 3.58 2.20 21.10
C ALA A 168 2.74 1.69 22.30
N PRO A 169 1.75 2.47 22.82
CA PRO A 169 0.82 1.93 23.81
C PRO A 169 0.13 0.69 23.21
N GLU A 170 -0.14 -0.36 23.98
CA GLU A 170 -0.60 -1.67 23.48
C GLU A 170 -1.73 -1.63 22.42
N LYS A 171 -2.60 -0.61 22.46
CA LYS A 171 -3.70 -0.44 21.49
C LYS A 171 -3.31 0.20 20.15
N MET A 172 -2.14 0.85 20.08
CA MET A 172 -1.64 1.54 18.87
C MET A 172 -0.51 0.79 18.18
N LEU A 173 -0.16 -0.41 18.65
CA LEU A 173 0.84 -1.31 18.05
C LEU A 173 0.41 -1.87 16.67
N GLY A 174 -0.47 -1.17 15.93
CA GLY A 174 -0.86 -1.48 14.54
C GLY A 174 -1.53 -2.83 14.27
N GLN A 175 -1.46 -3.78 15.20
CA GLN A 175 -1.55 -5.22 14.97
C GLN A 175 -2.68 -5.88 15.75
N ILE A 176 -3.74 -5.12 16.02
CA ILE A 176 -4.98 -5.75 16.44
C ILE A 176 -5.60 -6.31 15.18
N GLN A 177 -5.69 -7.64 15.10
CA GLN A 177 -6.42 -8.31 14.05
C GLN A 177 -7.81 -7.68 13.94
N LEU A 178 -8.14 -7.17 12.75
CA LEU A 178 -9.47 -6.69 12.49
C LEU A 178 -10.46 -7.86 12.50
N GLU A 179 -11.49 -7.77 13.33
CA GLU A 179 -12.59 -8.72 13.34
C GLU A 179 -13.55 -8.41 12.17
N ASP A 180 -13.28 -9.00 11.01
CA ASP A 180 -14.13 -8.87 9.82
C ASP A 180 -14.14 -10.18 9.00
N PRO A 181 -15.29 -10.63 8.45
CA PRO A 181 -15.37 -11.89 7.71
C PRO A 181 -14.47 -11.99 6.47
N MET A 182 -14.09 -10.87 5.86
CA MET A 182 -13.21 -10.81 4.68
C MET A 182 -11.76 -10.52 5.05
N CYS A 183 -11.48 -10.23 6.32
CA CYS A 183 -10.13 -10.01 6.83
C CYS A 183 -9.57 -11.31 7.42
N GLN A 184 -8.59 -11.89 6.72
CA GLN A 184 -7.86 -13.06 7.18
C GLN A 184 -6.75 -12.65 8.16
N PRO A 185 -6.35 -13.54 9.09
CA PRO A 185 -5.19 -13.31 9.93
C PRO A 185 -3.91 -13.19 9.11
N LEU A 186 -2.95 -12.46 9.66
CA LEU A 186 -1.59 -12.44 9.16
C LEU A 186 -0.92 -13.81 9.34
N ASP A 187 -0.03 -14.16 8.42
CA ASP A 187 0.72 -15.42 8.48
C ASP A 187 1.81 -15.37 9.57
N ALA A 188 2.29 -14.16 9.90
CA ALA A 188 3.18 -13.86 11.00
C ALA A 188 2.91 -12.43 11.53
N PRO A 189 3.26 -12.11 12.79
CA PRO A 189 3.22 -10.73 13.27
C PRO A 189 4.15 -9.86 12.43
N MET A 190 3.71 -8.64 12.09
CA MET A 190 4.57 -7.68 11.42
C MET A 190 5.57 -7.10 12.42
N TRP A 191 6.79 -6.84 11.96
CA TRP A 191 7.76 -6.14 12.79
C TRP A 191 7.42 -4.64 12.95
N GLU A 192 7.75 -4.05 14.09
CA GLU A 192 7.64 -2.62 14.36
C GLU A 192 8.87 -2.10 15.10
N TYR A 193 9.21 -0.82 14.86
CA TYR A 193 10.32 -0.17 15.53
C TYR A 193 10.06 0.06 17.01
N GLY A 194 11.11 -0.09 17.80
CA GLY A 194 11.11 0.16 19.24
C GLY A 194 12.53 0.32 19.77
N PRO A 195 12.69 0.70 21.04
CA PRO A 195 14.00 0.97 21.64
C PRO A 195 14.92 -0.25 21.64
N ASP A 196 14.35 -1.46 21.69
CA ASP A 196 15.08 -2.74 21.73
C ASP A 196 15.02 -3.49 20.39
N ALA A 197 14.48 -2.88 19.34
CA ALA A 197 14.31 -3.52 18.04
C ALA A 197 15.60 -3.47 17.19
N GLU A 198 15.94 -4.59 16.56
CA GLU A 198 16.95 -4.62 15.50
C GLU A 198 16.37 -4.00 14.23
N TYR A 199 17.06 -3.01 13.65
CA TYR A 199 16.61 -2.32 12.43
C TYR A 199 17.69 -2.38 11.34
N PRO A 200 17.34 -2.76 10.09
CA PRO A 200 16.01 -3.23 9.66
C PRO A 200 15.75 -4.72 9.95
N TYR A 201 14.48 -5.10 10.10
CA TYR A 201 14.00 -6.48 10.19
C TYR A 201 12.60 -6.57 9.54
N ASP A 202 12.27 -7.71 8.91
CA ASP A 202 10.97 -7.96 8.26
C ASP A 202 10.52 -6.78 7.36
N GLU A 203 11.42 -6.40 6.45
CA GLU A 203 11.21 -5.30 5.50
C GLU A 203 11.11 -5.86 4.07
N PRO A 204 10.50 -5.10 3.13
CA PRO A 204 10.46 -5.56 1.75
C PRO A 204 11.85 -5.52 1.13
N ALA A 205 12.21 -6.58 0.41
CA ALA A 205 13.43 -6.62 -0.36
C ALA A 205 13.36 -5.64 -1.54
N MET A 206 14.49 -4.99 -1.86
CA MET A 206 14.57 -4.25 -3.11
C MET A 206 14.35 -5.22 -4.29
N PRO A 207 13.60 -4.82 -5.33
CA PRO A 207 13.33 -5.71 -6.44
C PRO A 207 14.57 -5.91 -7.30
N ASP A 208 15.00 -7.16 -7.45
CA ASP A 208 16.03 -7.57 -8.41
C ASP A 208 15.45 -7.67 -9.85
N PRO A 209 16.26 -7.47 -10.91
CA PRO A 209 15.86 -7.73 -12.29
C PRO A 209 15.35 -9.16 -12.48
N TYR A 210 14.24 -9.31 -13.20
CA TYR A 210 13.61 -10.61 -13.44
C TYR A 210 12.93 -10.68 -14.80
N ASP A 211 12.82 -11.90 -15.35
CA ASP A 211 12.33 -12.09 -16.72
C ASP A 211 10.81 -11.96 -16.85
N HIS A 212 10.08 -12.65 -15.98
CA HIS A 212 8.62 -12.72 -15.93
C HIS A 212 8.19 -13.17 -14.54
N TYR A 213 6.94 -12.90 -14.17
CA TYR A 213 6.37 -13.39 -12.92
C TYR A 213 6.26 -14.92 -12.92
N LYS A 214 6.70 -15.56 -11.83
CA LYS A 214 6.74 -17.04 -11.70
C LYS A 214 5.75 -17.61 -10.69
N GLY A 215 4.90 -16.78 -10.08
CA GLY A 215 4.15 -17.17 -8.89
C GLY A 215 4.86 -16.76 -7.61
N LEU A 216 4.09 -16.79 -6.52
CA LEU A 216 4.59 -16.86 -5.14
C LEU A 216 4.75 -18.33 -4.74
#